data_AF-A0A9X1DEE4-F1
#
_entry.id   AF-A0A9X1DEE4-F1
#
_cell.length_a   1.000
_cell.length_b   1.000
_cell.length_c   1.000
_cell.angle_alpha   90.00
_cell.angle_beta   90.00
_cell.angle_gamma   90.00
#
_symmetry.space_group_name_H-M   'P 1'
#
loop_
_entity.id
_entity.type
_entity.pdbx_description
1 polymer ?
#
loop_
_entity_poly.entity_id
_entity_poly.type
_entity_poly.pdbx_seq_one_letter_code
_entity_poly.pdbx_strand_id
1 'polypeptide(L)'
;MAIDPVRVTLVPRGADADTAAARQIILDLKLDTEKGTSSGPFPAFGRIGDFRKNETLFPFTLMMDGRLDMGAYASDAERQSKLDIRGAKLAVGGEVVLTDGDASETFVISAIAKLLD
;
A
#
# COMPACT_ATOMS: atom_id res chain seq x y z
N MET A 1 -12.09 17.88 9.98
CA MET A 1 -11.87 17.02 8.80
C MET A 1 -10.65 17.53 8.05
N ALA A 2 -9.47 17.11 8.51
CA ALA A 2 -8.22 17.32 7.81
C ALA A 2 -8.01 16.13 6.85
N ILE A 3 -8.21 16.37 5.56
CA ILE A 3 -7.81 15.41 4.52
C ILE A 3 -6.40 15.80 4.10
N ASP A 4 -5.42 15.07 4.63
CA ASP A 4 -4.00 15.34 4.39
C ASP A 4 -3.45 14.39 3.30
N PRO A 5 -2.58 14.87 2.40
CA PRO A 5 -1.76 13.98 1.60
C PRO A 5 -0.72 13.32 2.50
N VAL A 6 -0.71 12.00 2.53
CA VAL A 6 0.17 11.21 3.38
C VAL A 6 0.87 10.12 2.57
N ARG A 7 2.03 9.71 3.08
CA ARG A 7 2.71 8.49 2.72
C ARG A 7 2.47 7.43 3.79
N VAL A 8 1.96 6.29 3.38
CA VAL A 8 1.75 5.10 4.21
C VAL A 8 2.79 4.07 3.83
N THR A 9 3.55 3.57 4.81
CA THR A 9 4.53 2.50 4.61
C THR A 9 4.04 1.22 5.25
N LEU A 10 3.89 0.17 4.45
CA LEU A 10 3.50 -1.16 4.91
C LEU A 10 4.68 -2.14 4.82
N VAL A 11 4.79 -3.01 5.82
CA VAL A 11 5.81 -4.07 5.92
C VAL A 11 5.15 -5.41 6.23
N PRO A 12 5.73 -6.57 5.84
CA PRO A 12 5.15 -7.87 6.16
C PRO A 12 4.99 -8.05 7.67
N ARG A 13 3.87 -8.62 8.09
CA ARG A 13 3.59 -8.88 9.50
C ARG A 13 4.64 -9.84 10.07
N GLY A 14 5.24 -9.45 11.20
CA GLY A 14 6.25 -10.28 11.88
C GLY A 14 7.61 -10.32 11.20
N ALA A 15 7.84 -9.49 10.17
CA ALA A 15 9.16 -9.31 9.58
C ALA A 15 10.16 -8.78 10.61
N ASP A 16 11.38 -9.32 10.59
CA ASP A 16 12.52 -8.69 11.24
C ASP A 16 12.90 -7.37 10.54
N ALA A 17 13.82 -6.62 11.15
CA ALA A 17 14.21 -5.30 10.63
C ALA A 17 14.76 -5.36 9.19
N ASP A 18 15.49 -6.42 8.83
CA ASP A 18 16.06 -6.56 7.47
C ASP A 18 14.96 -6.87 6.45
N THR A 19 14.07 -7.81 6.77
CA THR A 19 12.95 -8.18 5.91
C THR A 19 11.97 -7.03 5.74
N ALA A 20 11.71 -6.26 6.81
CA ALA A 20 10.86 -5.08 6.78
C ALA A 20 11.48 -3.96 5.94
N ALA A 21 12.81 -3.78 5.99
CA ALA A 21 13.52 -2.82 5.14
C ALA A 21 13.51 -3.25 3.67
N ALA A 22 13.64 -4.55 3.41
CA ALA A 22 13.63 -5.11 2.06
C ALA A 22 12.24 -5.04 1.44
N ARG A 23 11.22 -5.62 2.07
CA ARG A 23 9.90 -5.81 1.46
C ARG A 23 8.95 -4.75 1.99
N GLN A 24 8.79 -3.66 1.25
CA GLN A 24 7.85 -2.60 1.62
C GLN A 24 6.81 -2.39 0.54
N ILE A 25 5.65 -1.88 0.96
CA ILE A 25 4.69 -1.23 0.07
C ILE A 25 4.60 0.22 0.54
N ILE A 26 4.86 1.16 -0.37
CA ILE A 26 4.69 2.58 -0.09
C ILE A 26 3.48 3.08 -0.87
N LEU A 27 2.59 3.82 -0.20
CA LEU A 27 1.39 4.39 -0.78
C LEU A 27 1.30 5.88 -0.48
N ASP A 28 1.14 6.68 -1.51
CA ASP A 28 0.84 8.10 -1.39
C ASP A 28 -0.65 8.31 -1.67
N LEU A 29 -1.40 8.77 -0.66
CA LEU A 29 -2.86 8.93 -0.73
C LEU A 29 -3.36 10.11 0.11
N LYS A 30 -4.64 10.46 -0.06
CA LYS A 30 -5.34 11.44 0.80
C LYS A 30 -6.07 10.72 1.94
N LEU A 31 -5.71 11.03 3.18
CA LEU A 31 -6.23 10.38 4.39
C LEU A 31 -6.98 11.38 5.27
N ASP A 32 -8.17 11.00 5.78
CA ASP A 32 -8.74 11.65 6.95
C ASP A 32 -7.93 11.20 8.18
N THR A 33 -6.98 12.02 8.60
CA THR A 33 -6.03 11.70 9.68
C THR A 33 -6.70 11.66 11.06
N GLU A 34 -7.88 12.27 11.22
CA GLU A 34 -8.65 12.24 12.45
C GLU A 34 -9.41 10.91 12.62
N LYS A 35 -9.92 10.35 11.51
CA LYS A 35 -10.72 9.11 11.52
C LYS A 35 -9.91 7.86 11.15
N GLY A 36 -8.75 8.02 10.53
CA GLY A 36 -7.95 6.91 9.99
C GLY A 36 -8.66 6.22 8.83
N THR A 37 -9.49 6.95 8.09
CA THR A 37 -10.26 6.42 6.95
C THR A 37 -9.80 7.10 5.67
N SER A 38 -9.42 6.32 4.66
CA SER A 38 -9.20 6.87 3.32
C SER A 38 -10.54 6.97 2.59
N SER A 39 -10.97 8.20 2.32
CA SER A 39 -12.16 8.52 1.51
C SER A 39 -11.80 9.24 0.20
N GLY A 40 -10.50 9.40 -0.08
CA GLY A 40 -9.99 10.19 -1.21
C GLY A 40 -10.12 9.51 -2.58
N PRO A 41 -10.12 10.29 -3.68
CA PRO A 41 -10.22 9.76 -5.03
C PRO A 41 -8.95 8.96 -5.36
N PHE A 42 -9.14 7.69 -5.67
CA PHE A 42 -8.16 6.90 -6.40
C PHE A 42 -8.03 7.46 -7.82
N PRO A 43 -6.82 7.58 -8.36
CA PRO A 43 -5.65 6.76 -8.03
C PRO A 43 -4.81 7.25 -6.83
N ALA A 44 -4.44 6.30 -5.96
CA ALA A 44 -3.26 6.43 -5.10
C ALA A 44 -2.07 5.82 -5.83
N PHE A 45 -0.88 6.37 -5.65
CA PHE A 45 0.34 5.87 -6.31
C PHE A 45 1.19 5.13 -5.29
N GLY A 46 1.84 4.07 -5.72
CA GLY A 46 2.71 3.32 -4.84
C GLY A 46 3.86 2.61 -5.52
N ARG A 47 4.67 1.98 -4.69
CA ARG A 47 5.80 1.13 -5.12
C ARG A 47 5.82 -0.12 -4.26
N ILE A 48 6.11 -1.26 -4.89
CA ILE A 48 6.27 -2.58 -4.27
C ILE A 48 7.54 -3.24 -4.80
N GLY A 49 8.27 -3.96 -3.95
CA GLY A 49 9.50 -4.67 -4.34
C GLY A 49 10.54 -4.72 -3.22
N ASP A 50 11.78 -5.08 -3.56
CA ASP A 50 12.92 -5.00 -2.63
C ASP A 50 13.49 -3.58 -2.64
N PHE A 51 13.26 -2.81 -1.58
CA PHE A 51 13.73 -1.43 -1.45
C PHE A 51 15.25 -1.31 -1.28
N ARG A 52 15.98 -2.41 -1.13
CA ARG A 52 17.44 -2.44 -1.20
C ARG A 52 17.94 -2.56 -2.65
N LYS A 53 17.08 -2.95 -3.59
CA LYS A 53 17.38 -3.19 -5.00
C LYS A 53 16.42 -2.40 -5.88
N ASN A 54 16.82 -1.17 -6.20
CA ASN A 54 15.98 -0.22 -6.95
C ASN A 54 15.40 -0.80 -8.25
N GLU A 55 16.12 -1.70 -8.92
CA GLU A 55 15.70 -2.38 -10.13
C GLU A 55 14.50 -3.32 -9.95
N THR A 56 14.17 -3.68 -8.71
CA THR A 56 13.04 -4.54 -8.35
C THR A 56 11.82 -3.76 -7.86
N LEU A 57 11.90 -2.42 -7.83
CA LEU A 57 10.80 -1.57 -7.42
C LEU A 57 9.85 -1.32 -8.59
N PHE A 58 8.64 -1.86 -8.46
CA PHE A 58 7.60 -1.69 -9.45
C PHE A 58 6.64 -0.58 -9.01
N PRO A 59 6.48 0.50 -9.80
CA PRO A 59 5.44 1.48 -9.54
C PRO A 59 4.08 0.88 -9.88
N PHE A 60 3.07 1.23 -9.09
CA PHE A 60 1.69 0.87 -9.38
C PHE A 60 0.73 2.03 -9.14
N THR A 61 -0.40 1.95 -9.80
CA THR A 61 -1.59 2.76 -9.55
C THR A 61 -2.59 1.91 -8.79
N LEU A 62 -3.00 2.36 -7.60
CA LEU A 62 -4.01 1.69 -6.82
C LEU A 62 -5.39 2.10 -7.34
N MET A 63 -6.15 1.12 -7.82
CA MET A 63 -7.47 1.31 -8.42
C MET A 63 -8.56 1.39 -7.36
N MET A 64 -9.75 1.84 -7.77
CA MET A 64 -10.92 2.01 -6.88
C MET A 64 -11.35 0.75 -6.12
N ASP A 65 -11.08 -0.44 -6.69
CA ASP A 65 -11.39 -1.75 -6.14
C ASP A 65 -10.20 -2.39 -5.38
N GLY A 66 -9.14 -1.62 -5.11
CA GLY A 66 -7.95 -2.06 -4.39
C GLY A 66 -6.92 -2.77 -5.27
N ARG A 67 -7.15 -2.92 -6.58
CA ARG A 67 -6.17 -3.54 -7.49
C ARG A 67 -4.92 -2.69 -7.67
N LEU A 68 -3.77 -3.35 -7.75
CA LEU A 68 -2.48 -2.75 -8.10
C LEU A 68 -2.30 -2.82 -9.62
N ASP A 69 -2.48 -1.69 -10.30
CA ASP A 69 -2.22 -1.59 -11.74
C ASP A 69 -0.74 -1.20 -11.98
N MET A 70 0.06 -2.19 -12.39
CA MET A 70 1.47 -2.02 -12.76
C MET A 70 1.68 -1.79 -14.27
N GLY A 71 0.62 -1.49 -15.03
CA GLY A 71 0.66 -1.19 -16.46
C GLY A 71 0.80 -2.44 -17.35
N ALA A 72 1.85 -3.25 -17.16
CA ALA A 72 2.15 -4.39 -18.03
C ALA A 72 1.20 -5.59 -17.87
N TYR A 73 0.50 -5.68 -16.74
CA TYR A 73 -0.37 -6.82 -16.38
C TYR A 73 -1.83 -6.40 -16.16
N ALA A 74 -2.23 -5.20 -16.60
CA ALA A 74 -3.55 -4.62 -16.34
C ALA A 74 -4.73 -5.45 -16.91
N SER A 75 -4.48 -6.29 -17.92
CA SER A 75 -5.47 -7.11 -18.61
C SER A 75 -5.59 -8.56 -18.11
N ASP A 76 -4.69 -9.03 -17.23
CA ASP A 76 -4.69 -10.41 -16.74
C ASP A 76 -5.38 -10.50 -15.36
N ALA A 77 -6.70 -10.64 -15.36
CA ALA A 77 -7.53 -10.60 -14.16
C ALA A 77 -7.18 -11.69 -13.12
N GLU A 78 -6.59 -12.81 -13.54
CA GLU A 78 -6.18 -13.92 -12.64
C GLU A 78 -4.87 -13.64 -11.91
N ARG A 79 -4.09 -12.63 -12.34
CA ARG A 79 -2.81 -12.23 -11.73
C ARG A 79 -2.82 -10.83 -11.11
N GLN A 80 -4.01 -10.27 -10.91
CA GLN A 80 -4.12 -8.91 -10.37
C GLN A 80 -3.96 -8.93 -8.86
N SER A 81 -2.81 -8.43 -8.40
CA SER A 81 -2.59 -8.21 -6.99
C SER A 81 -3.56 -7.15 -6.45
N LYS A 82 -4.15 -7.40 -5.28
CA LYS A 82 -5.14 -6.53 -4.62
C LYS A 82 -4.71 -6.21 -3.21
N LEU A 83 -4.84 -4.95 -2.84
CA LEU A 83 -4.58 -4.46 -1.50
C LEU A 83 -5.91 -4.07 -0.83
N ASP A 84 -6.28 -4.73 0.25
CA ASP A 84 -7.51 -4.44 1.01
C ASP A 84 -7.35 -3.21 1.91
N ILE A 85 -7.05 -2.06 1.30
CA ILE A 85 -6.82 -0.81 2.04
C ILE A 85 -8.11 -0.06 2.36
N ARG A 86 -9.20 -0.33 1.62
CA ARG A 86 -10.46 0.42 1.78
C ARG A 86 -11.29 -0.10 2.95
N GLY A 87 -11.21 -1.41 3.24
CA GLY A 87 -11.79 -1.99 4.44
C GLY A 87 -10.95 -1.73 5.70
N ALA A 88 -9.67 -1.39 5.53
CA ALA A 88 -8.74 -1.22 6.64
C ALA A 88 -8.87 0.16 7.32
N LYS A 89 -8.75 0.15 8.65
CA LYS A 89 -8.47 1.37 9.41
C LYS A 89 -7.00 1.72 9.22
N LEU A 90 -6.73 2.86 8.59
CA LEU A 90 -5.39 3.32 8.27
C LEU A 90 -4.81 4.07 9.47
N ALA A 91 -4.22 3.29 10.38
CA ALA A 91 -3.46 3.74 11.52
C ALA A 91 -2.19 2.90 11.64
N VAL A 92 -1.15 3.43 12.29
CA VAL A 92 0.05 2.64 12.59
C VAL A 92 -0.33 1.40 13.41
N GLY A 93 0.20 0.24 13.01
CA GLY A 93 -0.19 -1.08 13.53
C GLY A 93 -1.42 -1.70 12.87
N GLY A 94 -2.13 -0.96 12.01
CA GLY A 94 -3.25 -1.47 11.22
C GLY A 94 -2.80 -2.51 10.20
N GLU A 95 -3.63 -3.52 9.97
CA GLU A 95 -3.34 -4.60 9.03
C GLU A 95 -3.98 -4.34 7.67
N VAL A 96 -3.26 -4.71 6.62
CA VAL A 96 -3.71 -4.63 5.23
C VAL A 96 -3.29 -5.92 4.53
N VAL A 97 -4.22 -6.58 3.86
CA VAL A 97 -3.93 -7.82 3.14
C VAL A 97 -3.58 -7.52 1.69
N LEU A 98 -2.47 -8.06 1.21
CA LEU A 98 -2.14 -8.16 -0.20
C LEU A 98 -2.53 -9.56 -0.67
N THR A 99 -3.46 -9.64 -1.62
CA THR A 99 -3.78 -10.88 -2.35
C THR A 99 -3.07 -10.85 -3.69
N ASP A 100 -2.36 -11.91 -4.07
CA ASP A 100 -1.69 -12.06 -5.36
C ASP A 100 -1.97 -13.45 -5.94
N GLY A 101 -2.89 -13.52 -6.90
CA GLY A 101 -3.47 -14.79 -7.35
C GLY A 101 -4.14 -15.52 -6.17
N ASP A 102 -3.68 -16.75 -5.90
CA ASP A 102 -4.16 -17.58 -4.77
C ASP A 102 -3.41 -17.31 -3.46
N ALA A 103 -2.31 -16.53 -3.49
CA ALA A 103 -1.55 -16.21 -2.31
C ALA A 103 -2.14 -14.98 -1.59
N SER A 104 -2.08 -14.96 -0.27
CA SER A 104 -2.41 -13.78 0.53
C SER A 104 -1.36 -13.58 1.61
N GLU A 105 -0.91 -12.33 1.76
CA GLU A 105 0.08 -11.93 2.74
C GLU A 105 -0.43 -10.72 3.54
N THR A 106 -0.29 -10.76 4.86
CA THR A 106 -0.67 -9.66 5.74
C THR A 106 0.49 -8.70 5.90
N PHE A 107 0.25 -7.43 5.59
CA PHE A 107 1.14 -6.32 5.87
C PHE A 107 0.60 -5.49 7.04
N VAL A 108 1.51 -4.84 7.76
CA VAL A 108 1.21 -3.91 8.85
C VAL A 108 1.66 -2.51 8.45
N ILE A 109 0.82 -1.51 8.72
CA ILE A 109 1.17 -0.09 8.55
C ILE A 109 2.23 0.27 9.60
N SER A 110 3.47 0.40 9.16
CA SER A 110 4.61 0.75 10.01
C SER A 110 4.71 2.26 10.26
N ALA A 111 4.32 3.08 9.29
CA ALA A 111 4.41 4.52 9.38
C ALA A 111 3.34 5.21 8.51
N ILE A 112 2.90 6.39 8.97
CA ILE A 112 2.10 7.34 8.21
C ILE A 112 2.77 8.72 8.37
N ALA A 113 3.23 9.31 7.26
CA ALA A 113 3.90 10.60 7.24
C ALA A 113 3.12 11.60 6.38
N LYS A 114 2.93 12.83 6.84
CA LYS A 114 2.37 13.90 5.99
C LYS A 114 3.36 14.27 4.90
N LEU A 115 2.85 14.54 3.69
CA LEU A 115 3.66 14.90 2.53
C LEU A 115 3.76 16.42 2.32
N LEU A 116 2.86 17.19 2.93
CA LEU A 116 2.85 18.65 2.93
C LEU A 116 2.73 19.13 4.38
N ASP A 117 3.45 20.20 4.70
CA ASP A 117 3.35 20.95 5.96
C ASP A 117 2.21 21.97 5.91
#